data_AF-A0A926W847-F1
#
_entry.id   AF-A0A926W847-F1
#
_cell.length_a   1.000
_cell.length_b   1.000
_cell.length_c   1.000
_cell.angle_alpha   90.00
_cell.angle_beta   90.00
_cell.angle_gamma   90.00
#
_symmetry.space_group_name_H-M   'P 1'
#
loop_
_entity.id
_entity.type
_entity.pdbx_description
1 polymer ?
#
loop_
_entity_poly.entity_id
_entity_poly.type
_entity_poly.pdbx_seq_one_letter_code
_entity_poly.pdbx_strand_id
1 'polypeptide(L)'
;MPTQESPWSVLSGYQVRQFLAAALGVTDPELRQAAPAVNLFFLSFSAGCLGAVAAARHWYALGGSVGALFAVDGWGVALAEPFPVYRLSHDRFTHETSALLGSQHTDFYADPPVSHLDLWRSPHEALGWQVVGKKAIAEDWSKDWPLENGSQRIRPAALDLANQQQGQGTDPSLAKWSLARTPTTAADFICTWLEQALKLPPTTAQSGC
;
A
#
# COMPACT_ATOMS: atom_id res chain seq x y z
N MET A 1 -19.81 -4.72 -30.58
CA MET A 1 -20.40 -3.86 -29.52
C MET A 1 -19.62 -4.14 -28.25
N PRO A 2 -19.09 -3.12 -27.54
CA PRO A 2 -18.48 -3.38 -26.25
C PRO A 2 -19.59 -3.86 -25.32
N THR A 3 -19.46 -5.09 -24.81
CA THR A 3 -20.33 -5.59 -23.75
C THR A 3 -20.23 -4.63 -22.58
N GLN A 4 -21.38 -4.11 -22.15
CA GLN A 4 -21.49 -3.27 -20.96
C GLN A 4 -21.02 -4.13 -19.77
N GLU A 5 -19.75 -4.03 -19.42
CA GLU A 5 -19.19 -4.79 -18.31
C GLU A 5 -19.94 -4.39 -17.04
N SER A 6 -20.32 -5.40 -16.26
CA SER A 6 -20.94 -5.16 -14.96
C SER A 6 -20.01 -4.26 -14.14
N PRO A 7 -20.51 -3.21 -13.47
CA PRO A 7 -19.68 -2.36 -12.61
C PRO A 7 -19.02 -3.14 -11.44
N TRP A 8 -19.36 -4.42 -11.27
CA TRP A 8 -18.85 -5.32 -10.25
C TRP A 8 -17.92 -6.42 -10.79
N SER A 9 -17.56 -6.42 -12.07
CA SER A 9 -16.65 -7.45 -12.61
C SER A 9 -15.21 -7.23 -12.14
N VAL A 10 -14.55 -8.32 -11.73
CA VAL A 10 -13.10 -8.31 -11.50
C VAL A 10 -12.41 -8.09 -12.85
N LEU A 11 -11.78 -6.92 -13.00
CA LEU A 11 -11.09 -6.56 -14.23
C LEU A 11 -9.72 -7.25 -14.31
N SER A 12 -9.43 -7.87 -15.44
CA SER A 12 -8.07 -8.29 -15.80
C SER A 12 -7.16 -7.08 -15.99
N GLY A 13 -5.84 -7.27 -15.91
CA GLY A 13 -4.88 -6.20 -16.19
C GLY A 13 -5.04 -5.59 -17.59
N TYR A 14 -5.50 -6.38 -18.57
CA TYR A 14 -5.82 -5.89 -19.90
C TYR A 14 -7.03 -4.94 -19.90
N GLN A 15 -8.12 -5.29 -19.20
CA GLN A 15 -9.29 -4.43 -19.08
C GLN A 15 -8.96 -3.14 -18.32
N VAL A 16 -8.14 -3.21 -17.26
CA VAL A 16 -7.64 -2.01 -16.57
C VAL A 16 -6.81 -1.15 -17.52
N ARG A 17 -5.98 -1.75 -18.38
CA ARG A 17 -5.25 -0.99 -19.41
C ARG A 17 -6.18 -0.29 -20.41
N GLN A 18 -7.20 -0.99 -20.92
CA GLN A 18 -8.19 -0.37 -21.81
C GLN A 18 -8.88 0.81 -21.14
N PHE A 19 -9.26 0.64 -19.87
CA PHE A 19 -9.83 1.71 -19.07
C PHE A 19 -8.88 2.90 -18.94
N LEU A 20 -7.59 2.66 -18.66
CA LEU A 20 -6.58 3.72 -18.57
C LEU A 20 -6.42 4.49 -19.90
N ALA A 21 -6.35 3.77 -21.03
CA ALA A 21 -6.28 4.40 -22.36
C ALA A 21 -7.48 5.31 -22.61
N ALA A 22 -8.69 4.79 -22.37
CA ALA A 22 -9.93 5.55 -22.51
C ALA A 22 -9.97 6.77 -21.58
N ALA A 23 -9.56 6.62 -20.32
CA ALA A 23 -9.55 7.70 -19.32
C ALA A 23 -8.55 8.81 -19.66
N LEU A 24 -7.44 8.47 -20.32
CA LEU A 24 -6.44 9.44 -20.78
C LEU A 24 -6.76 10.02 -22.17
N GLY A 25 -7.83 9.56 -22.82
CA GLY A 25 -8.20 10.00 -24.16
C GLY A 25 -7.20 9.57 -25.24
N VAL A 26 -6.48 8.47 -25.00
CA VAL A 26 -5.47 7.92 -25.92
C VAL A 26 -5.85 6.50 -26.34
N THR A 27 -5.30 6.04 -27.45
CA THR A 27 -5.40 4.64 -27.86
C THR A 27 -4.38 3.77 -27.11
N ASP A 28 -4.61 2.46 -27.08
CA ASP A 28 -3.68 1.49 -26.49
C ASP A 28 -2.22 1.63 -27.00
N PRO A 29 -1.96 1.83 -28.31
CA PRO A 29 -0.60 2.08 -28.82
C PRO A 29 0.01 3.41 -28.35
N GLU A 30 -0.81 4.42 -28.08
CA GLU A 30 -0.39 5.77 -27.65
C GLU A 30 -0.09 5.86 -26.16
N LEU A 31 -0.48 4.85 -25.37
CA LEU A 31 -0.20 4.76 -23.94
C LEU A 31 1.30 4.90 -23.64
N ARG A 32 2.17 4.37 -24.51
CA ARG A 32 3.62 4.44 -24.29
C ARG A 32 4.15 5.87 -24.31
N GLN A 33 3.61 6.71 -25.18
CA GLN A 33 3.98 8.12 -25.28
C GLN A 33 3.39 8.92 -24.11
N ALA A 34 2.18 8.57 -23.67
CA ALA A 34 1.52 9.24 -22.55
C ALA A 34 2.11 8.87 -21.17
N ALA A 35 2.60 7.63 -21.03
CA ALA A 35 2.97 7.06 -19.73
C ALA A 35 3.99 7.88 -18.92
N PRO A 36 5.08 8.41 -19.50
CA PRO A 36 6.07 9.17 -18.75
C PRO A 36 5.53 10.47 -18.12
N ALA A 37 4.41 11.00 -18.62
CA ALA A 37 3.83 12.26 -18.15
C ALA A 37 2.83 12.08 -17.00
N VAL A 38 2.43 10.85 -16.68
CA VAL A 38 1.35 10.57 -15.73
C VAL A 38 1.82 9.65 -14.62
N ASN A 39 1.58 10.07 -13.39
CA ASN A 39 1.82 9.27 -12.19
C ASN A 39 0.52 8.60 -11.75
N LEU A 40 0.49 7.26 -11.71
CA LEU A 40 -0.71 6.50 -11.36
C LEU A 40 -0.66 5.98 -9.93
N PHE A 41 -1.83 5.99 -9.29
CA PHE A 41 -2.07 5.41 -7.97
C PHE A 41 -3.15 4.35 -8.12
N PHE A 42 -2.88 3.16 -7.58
CA PHE A 42 -3.80 2.03 -7.64
C PHE A 42 -4.36 1.76 -6.25
N LEU A 43 -5.68 1.72 -6.12
CA LEU A 43 -6.37 1.21 -4.95
C LEU A 43 -7.22 0.03 -5.41
N SER A 44 -6.95 -1.14 -4.87
CA SER A 44 -7.54 -2.39 -5.35
C SER A 44 -7.97 -3.27 -4.18
N PHE A 45 -9.01 -4.07 -4.40
CA PHE A 45 -9.59 -4.91 -3.38
C PHE A 45 -9.73 -6.36 -3.85
N SER A 46 -9.44 -7.30 -2.96
CA SER A 46 -9.67 -8.74 -3.18
C SER A 46 -9.00 -9.23 -4.48
N ALA A 47 -9.70 -10.03 -5.29
CA ALA A 47 -9.23 -10.50 -6.60
C ALA A 47 -8.89 -9.36 -7.58
N GLY A 48 -9.45 -8.16 -7.40
CA GLY A 48 -9.09 -6.97 -8.17
C GLY A 48 -7.62 -6.56 -8.01
N CYS A 49 -6.96 -6.96 -6.92
CA CYS A 49 -5.53 -6.72 -6.73
C CYS A 49 -4.67 -7.37 -7.84
N LEU A 50 -5.08 -8.52 -8.38
CA LEU A 50 -4.34 -9.18 -9.47
C LEU A 50 -4.35 -8.34 -10.75
N GLY A 51 -5.53 -7.81 -11.11
CA GLY A 51 -5.68 -6.91 -12.26
C GLY A 51 -4.90 -5.62 -12.08
N ALA A 52 -4.97 -5.02 -10.90
CA ALA A 52 -4.24 -3.81 -10.56
C ALA A 52 -2.71 -3.99 -10.63
N VAL A 53 -2.17 -5.06 -10.05
CA VAL A 53 -0.73 -5.37 -10.13
C VAL A 53 -0.28 -5.58 -11.57
N ALA A 54 -1.05 -6.34 -12.36
CA ALA A 54 -0.73 -6.55 -13.77
C ALA A 54 -0.73 -5.23 -14.56
N ALA A 55 -1.70 -4.36 -14.32
CA ALA A 55 -1.78 -3.05 -14.95
C ALA A 55 -0.64 -2.11 -14.50
N ALA A 56 -0.33 -2.07 -13.21
CA ALA A 56 0.76 -1.26 -12.65
C ALA A 56 2.13 -1.69 -13.20
N ARG A 57 2.39 -3.01 -13.27
CA ARG A 57 3.61 -3.56 -13.91
C ARG A 57 3.71 -3.15 -15.37
N HIS A 58 2.60 -3.24 -16.11
CA HIS A 58 2.57 -2.85 -17.51
C HIS A 58 2.84 -1.35 -17.67
N TRP A 59 2.19 -0.51 -16.85
CA TRP A 59 2.40 0.94 -16.83
C TRP A 59 3.85 1.31 -16.56
N TYR A 60 4.45 0.70 -15.54
CA TYR A 60 5.87 0.88 -15.22
C TYR A 60 6.77 0.45 -16.39
N ALA A 61 6.48 -0.67 -17.04
CA ALA A 61 7.23 -1.14 -18.21
C ALA A 61 7.12 -0.22 -19.45
N LEU A 62 6.06 0.58 -19.55
CA LEU A 62 5.92 1.62 -20.58
C LEU A 62 6.74 2.89 -20.27
N GLY A 63 7.40 2.95 -19.10
CA GLY A 63 8.13 4.12 -18.63
C GLY A 63 7.28 5.09 -17.82
N GLY A 64 6.06 4.69 -17.45
CA GLY A 64 5.19 5.48 -16.58
C GLY A 64 5.56 5.35 -15.10
N SER A 65 5.18 6.36 -14.31
CA SER A 65 5.39 6.33 -12.87
C SER A 65 4.20 5.69 -12.17
N VAL A 66 4.47 4.80 -11.22
CA VAL A 66 3.48 4.26 -10.27
C VAL A 66 3.80 4.84 -8.90
N GLY A 67 2.97 5.76 -8.43
CA GLY A 67 3.18 6.47 -7.17
C GLY A 67 2.95 5.58 -5.96
N ALA A 68 1.89 4.78 -6.00
CA ALA A 68 1.62 3.73 -5.02
C ALA A 68 0.61 2.70 -5.55
N LEU A 69 0.70 1.47 -5.04
CA LEU A 69 -0.35 0.46 -5.15
C LEU A 69 -0.79 0.01 -3.75
N PHE A 70 -2.06 0.22 -3.43
CA PHE A 70 -2.72 -0.27 -2.23
C PHE A 70 -3.49 -1.55 -2.57
N ALA A 71 -3.02 -2.67 -2.03
CA ALA A 71 -3.63 -3.98 -2.18
C ALA A 71 -4.44 -4.29 -0.92
N VAL A 72 -5.75 -3.99 -0.96
CA VAL A 72 -6.69 -4.23 0.12
C VAL A 72 -7.17 -5.67 0.05
N ASP A 73 -6.74 -6.46 1.02
CA ASP A 73 -7.12 -7.86 1.21
C ASP A 73 -6.92 -8.76 -0.02
N GLY A 74 -5.85 -8.51 -0.78
CA GLY A 74 -5.40 -9.33 -1.90
C GLY A 74 -4.64 -10.58 -1.44
N TRP A 75 -5.31 -11.52 -0.79
CA TRP A 75 -4.69 -12.77 -0.34
C TRP A 75 -4.12 -13.56 -1.53
N GLY A 76 -2.89 -14.05 -1.40
CA GLY A 76 -2.23 -14.85 -2.44
C GLY A 76 -1.65 -14.04 -3.61
N VAL A 77 -1.81 -12.71 -3.63
CA VAL A 77 -1.25 -11.86 -4.68
C VAL A 77 0.22 -11.53 -4.36
N ALA A 78 1.10 -11.81 -5.32
CA ALA A 78 2.52 -11.46 -5.22
C ALA A 78 2.71 -9.95 -5.42
N LEU A 79 3.34 -9.29 -4.44
CA LEU A 79 3.48 -7.83 -4.35
C LEU A 79 4.95 -7.36 -4.33
N ALA A 80 5.83 -8.15 -4.94
CA ALA A 80 7.22 -7.77 -5.17
C ALA A 80 7.34 -7.00 -6.49
N GLU A 81 7.38 -5.68 -6.36
CA GLU A 81 7.36 -4.67 -7.43
C GLU A 81 8.50 -3.64 -7.27
N PRO A 82 8.96 -3.01 -8.35
CA PRO A 82 9.97 -1.96 -8.30
C PRO A 82 9.43 -0.58 -7.84
N PHE A 83 8.15 -0.50 -7.48
CA PHE A 83 7.47 0.73 -7.05
C PHE A 83 6.77 0.54 -5.69
N PRO A 84 6.30 1.61 -5.03
CA PRO A 84 5.68 1.51 -3.71
C PRO A 84 4.40 0.65 -3.72
N VAL A 85 4.39 -0.38 -2.87
CA VAL A 85 3.24 -1.26 -2.64
C VAL A 85 2.95 -1.38 -1.15
N TYR A 86 1.69 -1.21 -0.79
CA TYR A 86 1.17 -1.27 0.58
C TYR A 86 0.10 -2.37 0.67
N ARG A 87 0.32 -3.36 1.54
CA ARG A 87 -0.66 -4.43 1.79
C ARG A 87 -1.55 -4.04 2.97
N LEU A 88 -2.86 -4.17 2.79
CA LEU A 88 -3.82 -4.10 3.89
C LEU A 88 -4.50 -5.46 4.02
N SER A 89 -4.60 -6.01 5.23
CA SER A 89 -5.22 -7.31 5.48
C SER A 89 -6.34 -7.19 6.53
N HIS A 90 -7.43 -7.93 6.35
CA HIS A 90 -8.59 -7.87 7.27
C HIS A 90 -8.33 -8.54 8.63
N ASP A 91 -7.22 -9.27 8.75
CA ASP A 91 -6.74 -9.84 9.99
C ASP A 91 -5.22 -10.07 9.96
N ARG A 92 -4.68 -10.44 11.12
CA ARG A 92 -3.26 -10.77 11.30
C ARG A 92 -2.84 -12.05 10.57
N PHE A 93 -3.71 -13.05 10.48
CA PHE A 93 -3.35 -14.36 9.91
C PHE A 93 -3.15 -14.28 8.39
N THR A 94 -4.08 -13.65 7.70
CA THR A 94 -4.03 -13.32 6.28
C THR A 94 -2.82 -12.47 5.98
N HIS A 95 -2.49 -11.50 6.86
CA HIS A 95 -1.29 -10.69 6.72
C HIS A 95 -0.01 -11.53 6.72
N GLU A 96 0.18 -12.36 7.77
CA GLU A 96 1.39 -13.17 7.92
C GLU A 96 1.56 -14.21 6.82
N THR A 97 0.48 -14.88 6.42
CA THR A 97 0.51 -15.88 5.36
C THR A 97 0.74 -15.26 3.98
N SER A 98 0.29 -14.02 3.77
CA SER A 98 0.51 -13.27 2.53
C SER A 98 1.87 -12.58 2.45
N ALA A 99 2.49 -12.24 3.59
CA ALA A 99 3.75 -11.52 3.63
C ALA A 99 4.91 -12.28 2.94
N LEU A 100 4.81 -13.61 2.87
CA LEU A 100 5.74 -14.46 2.12
C LEU A 100 5.74 -14.18 0.60
N LEU A 101 4.65 -13.59 0.08
CA LEU A 101 4.49 -13.23 -1.33
C LEU A 101 4.88 -11.77 -1.62
N GLY A 102 5.54 -11.13 -0.65
CA GLY A 102 6.02 -9.76 -0.76
C GLY A 102 5.43 -8.86 0.31
N SER A 103 6.32 -8.23 1.06
CA SER A 103 6.10 -7.09 1.95
C SER A 103 7.30 -6.17 1.74
N GLN A 104 7.06 -4.96 1.24
CA GLN A 104 8.13 -4.07 0.80
C GLN A 104 8.25 -2.84 1.72
N HIS A 105 7.17 -2.09 1.84
CA HIS A 105 7.16 -0.87 2.64
C HIS A 105 6.47 -1.14 3.96
N THR A 106 5.58 -0.24 4.33
CA THR A 106 4.74 -0.37 5.50
C THR A 106 3.45 -1.07 5.07
N ASP A 107 2.95 -1.98 5.89
CA ASP A 107 1.70 -2.68 5.66
C ASP A 107 0.73 -2.41 6.81
N PHE A 108 -0.52 -2.83 6.64
CA PHE A 108 -1.56 -2.78 7.65
C PHE A 108 -2.21 -4.16 7.81
N TYR A 109 -2.58 -4.50 9.04
CA TYR A 109 -3.55 -5.54 9.30
C TYR A 109 -4.52 -5.12 10.39
N ALA A 110 -5.80 -5.49 10.24
CA ALA A 110 -6.82 -5.20 11.24
C ALA A 110 -6.66 -6.08 12.48
N ASP A 111 -6.86 -5.46 13.63
CA ASP A 111 -6.86 -6.09 14.94
C ASP A 111 -7.70 -5.20 15.89
N PRO A 112 -8.92 -5.62 16.27
CA PRO A 112 -9.52 -6.95 16.03
C PRO A 112 -9.79 -7.24 14.54
N PRO A 113 -9.84 -8.53 14.14
CA PRO A 113 -10.23 -8.93 12.79
C PRO A 113 -11.58 -8.33 12.36
N VAL A 114 -11.66 -7.87 11.12
CA VAL A 114 -12.92 -7.41 10.49
C VAL A 114 -13.29 -8.33 9.33
N SER A 115 -14.53 -8.30 8.84
CA SER A 115 -14.85 -9.10 7.66
C SER A 115 -14.13 -8.57 6.41
N HIS A 116 -13.86 -9.47 5.46
CA HIS A 116 -13.27 -9.14 4.15
C HIS A 116 -13.90 -7.89 3.51
N LEU A 117 -15.25 -7.82 3.51
CA LEU A 117 -15.98 -6.71 2.90
C LEU A 117 -16.00 -5.46 3.78
N ASP A 118 -15.97 -5.58 5.10
CA ASP A 118 -15.98 -4.42 6.00
C ASP A 118 -14.68 -3.63 5.89
N LEU A 119 -13.54 -4.30 5.68
CA LEU A 119 -12.28 -3.61 5.40
C LEU A 119 -12.38 -2.71 4.16
N TRP A 120 -13.17 -3.09 3.15
CA TRP A 120 -13.37 -2.30 1.94
C TRP A 120 -14.46 -1.23 2.08
N ARG A 121 -15.58 -1.56 2.72
CA ARG A 121 -16.75 -0.68 2.82
C ARG A 121 -16.60 0.38 3.92
N SER A 122 -15.93 0.03 5.01
CA SER A 122 -15.75 0.85 6.20
C SER A 122 -14.28 0.87 6.66
N PRO A 123 -13.33 1.28 5.81
CA PRO A 123 -11.90 1.28 6.18
C PRO A 123 -11.57 2.21 7.36
N HIS A 124 -12.42 3.19 7.64
CA HIS A 124 -12.29 4.11 8.78
C HIS A 124 -12.71 3.47 10.11
N GLU A 125 -13.50 2.39 10.09
CA GLU A 125 -13.90 1.62 11.27
C GLU A 125 -12.95 0.44 11.55
N ALA A 126 -12.16 0.04 10.53
CA ALA A 126 -11.20 -1.05 10.65
C ALA A 126 -9.93 -0.59 11.39
N LEU A 127 -9.93 -0.77 12.71
CA LEU A 127 -8.76 -0.56 13.57
C LEU A 127 -7.72 -1.66 13.37
N GLY A 128 -6.46 -1.31 13.51
CA GLY A 128 -5.38 -2.28 13.44
C GLY A 128 -4.01 -1.67 13.59
N TRP A 129 -3.03 -2.35 13.01
CA TRP A 129 -1.63 -2.04 13.17
C TRP A 129 -0.99 -1.73 11.82
N GLN A 130 -0.41 -0.54 11.73
CA GLN A 130 0.62 -0.25 10.76
C GLN A 130 1.89 -1.00 11.16
N VAL A 131 2.49 -1.78 10.25
CA VAL A 131 3.74 -2.50 10.48
C VAL A 131 4.77 -2.16 9.42
N VAL A 132 5.99 -1.84 9.85
CA VAL A 132 7.10 -1.57 8.93
C VAL A 132 7.60 -2.88 8.34
N GLY A 133 7.54 -3.06 7.03
CA GLY A 133 8.00 -4.27 6.35
C GLY A 133 9.53 -4.40 6.33
N LYS A 134 10.01 -5.62 6.04
CA LYS A 134 11.44 -5.98 6.13
C LYS A 134 12.34 -5.19 5.18
N LYS A 135 11.84 -4.83 3.99
CA LYS A 135 12.63 -4.07 2.99
C LYS A 135 12.78 -2.59 3.40
N ALA A 136 11.76 -1.98 4.00
CA ALA A 136 11.88 -0.66 4.63
C ALA A 136 12.94 -0.61 5.75
N ILE A 137 13.11 -1.71 6.52
CA ILE A 137 14.16 -1.84 7.54
C ILE A 137 15.54 -2.06 6.91
N ALA A 138 15.62 -2.83 5.82
CA ALA A 138 16.87 -3.18 5.15
C ALA A 138 17.47 -2.05 4.32
N GLU A 139 16.63 -1.17 3.76
CA GLU A 139 17.06 -0.16 2.79
C GLU A 139 17.26 1.25 3.37
N ASP A 140 17.13 1.46 4.70
CA ASP A 140 17.31 2.75 5.38
C ASP A 140 16.93 3.96 4.49
N TRP A 141 15.66 3.97 4.07
CA TRP A 141 15.06 4.94 3.13
C TRP A 141 15.19 6.40 3.58
N SER A 142 15.69 6.65 4.80
CA SER A 142 16.01 7.98 5.32
C SER A 142 17.19 8.66 4.62
N LYS A 143 18.02 7.91 3.88
CA LYS A 143 19.27 8.41 3.29
C LYS A 143 19.15 8.99 1.87
N ASP A 144 18.18 8.54 1.08
CA ASP A 144 18.09 8.88 -0.35
C ASP A 144 17.11 10.02 -0.65
N TRP A 145 16.56 10.68 0.37
CA TRP A 145 15.61 11.78 0.20
C TRP A 145 16.28 13.16 0.33
N PRO A 146 16.02 14.13 -0.58
CA PRO A 146 16.57 15.47 -0.45
C PRO A 146 15.99 16.15 0.78
N LEU A 147 16.86 16.45 1.75
CA LEU A 147 16.54 17.29 2.89
C LEU A 147 16.49 18.75 2.43
N GLU A 148 15.30 19.31 2.24
CA GLU A 148 15.16 20.77 2.31
C GLU A 148 14.77 21.18 3.74
N ASN A 149 15.67 21.98 4.32
CA ASN A 149 15.51 22.75 5.55
C ASN A 149 15.42 21.99 6.88
N GLY A 150 16.59 21.48 7.32
CA GLY A 150 17.15 21.78 8.65
C GLY A 150 16.34 21.41 9.90
N SER A 151 15.23 20.70 9.76
CA SER A 151 14.34 20.31 10.83
C SER A 151 14.61 18.85 11.15
N GLN A 152 14.74 18.57 12.45
CA GLN A 152 15.29 17.34 13.02
C GLN A 152 14.80 16.06 12.33
N ARG A 153 15.71 15.08 12.22
CA ARG A 153 15.41 13.69 11.88
C ARG A 153 14.18 13.25 12.66
N ILE A 154 13.02 13.15 12.01
CA ILE A 154 11.91 12.42 12.59
C ILE A 154 12.28 10.94 12.46
N ARG A 155 13.12 10.48 13.41
CA ARG A 155 13.12 9.07 13.78
C ARG A 155 11.68 8.79 14.19
N PRO A 156 10.99 7.82 13.56
CA PRO A 156 9.68 7.44 14.04
C PRO A 156 9.83 7.06 15.52
N ALA A 157 9.03 7.64 16.41
CA ALA A 157 8.99 7.25 17.83
C ALA A 157 8.77 5.73 18.00
N ALA A 158 8.22 5.08 16.97
CA ALA A 158 8.07 3.64 16.83
C ALA A 158 9.40 2.86 16.88
N LEU A 159 10.53 3.45 16.47
CA LEU A 159 11.87 2.83 16.54
C LEU A 159 12.43 2.86 17.98
N ASP A 160 12.12 3.91 18.75
CA ASP A 160 12.54 4.03 20.15
C ASP A 160 11.68 3.14 21.07
N LEU A 161 10.39 2.97 20.76
CA LEU A 161 9.49 2.02 21.44
C LEU A 161 9.90 0.54 21.22
N ALA A 162 10.35 0.20 20.01
CA ALA A 162 10.84 -1.15 19.71
C ALA A 162 12.09 -1.52 20.54
N ASN A 163 12.96 -0.54 20.83
CA ASN A 163 14.14 -0.73 21.68
C ASN A 163 13.81 -0.77 23.18
N GLN A 164 12.75 -0.09 23.63
CA GLN A 164 12.32 -0.15 25.05
C GLN A 164 11.63 -1.48 25.41
N GLN A 165 10.94 -2.13 24.48
CA GLN A 165 10.26 -3.41 24.74
C GLN A 165 11.20 -4.64 24.72
N GLN A 166 12.45 -4.50 24.25
CA GLN A 166 13.45 -5.58 24.30
C GLN A 166 13.94 -5.92 25.73
N GLY A 167 13.58 -5.13 26.75
CA GLY A 167 13.99 -5.34 28.14
C GLY A 167 13.13 -6.30 28.96
N GLN A 168 12.01 -6.82 28.43
CA GLN A 168 11.13 -7.73 29.16
C GLN A 168 11.00 -9.06 28.40
N GLY A 169 11.41 -10.14 29.06
CA GLY A 169 11.64 -11.46 28.45
C GLY A 169 10.50 -11.95 27.57
N THR A 170 10.73 -11.96 26.26
CA THR A 170 9.92 -12.66 25.27
C THR A 170 10.70 -13.85 24.72
N ASP A 171 10.01 -14.98 24.55
CA ASP A 171 10.47 -16.18 23.87
C ASP A 171 11.27 -15.84 22.58
N PRO A 172 12.51 -16.37 22.41
CA PRO A 172 13.35 -16.10 21.24
C PRO A 172 12.71 -16.46 19.88
N SER A 173 11.69 -17.32 19.87
CA SER A 173 10.93 -17.67 18.66
C SER A 173 9.92 -16.60 18.24
N LEU A 174 9.46 -15.76 19.18
CA LEU A 174 8.57 -14.61 18.93
C LEU A 174 9.35 -13.31 18.71
N ALA A 175 10.61 -13.24 19.16
CA ALA A 175 11.50 -12.09 19.03
C ALA A 175 11.90 -11.73 17.57
N LYS A 176 11.56 -12.55 16.58
CA LYS A 176 11.88 -12.30 15.16
C LYS A 176 10.95 -11.33 14.44
N TRP A 177 9.90 -10.83 15.10
CA TRP A 177 8.82 -10.06 14.45
C TRP A 177 8.45 -8.76 15.18
N SER A 178 9.37 -8.15 15.93
CA SER A 178 9.18 -6.80 16.49
C SER A 178 9.32 -5.75 15.39
N LEU A 179 8.48 -5.84 14.35
CA LEU A 179 8.21 -4.71 13.46
C LEU A 179 7.57 -3.64 14.33
N ALA A 180 8.11 -2.42 14.25
CA ALA A 180 7.50 -1.29 14.93
C ALA A 180 6.03 -1.19 14.50
N ARG A 181 5.10 -1.21 15.48
CA ARG A 181 3.66 -1.18 15.23
C ARG A 181 3.08 0.14 15.69
N THR A 182 2.32 0.79 14.82
CA THR A 182 1.59 2.02 15.17
C THR A 182 0.10 1.74 15.03
N PRO A 183 -0.72 1.93 16.09
CA PRO A 183 -2.18 1.84 15.97
C PRO A 183 -2.70 2.84 14.93
N THR A 184 -3.62 2.41 14.08
CA THR A 184 -4.22 3.26 13.04
C THR A 184 -5.55 2.64 12.56
N THR A 185 -6.34 3.40 11.79
CA THR A 185 -7.39 2.82 10.95
C THR A 185 -6.84 2.48 9.56
N ALA A 186 -7.51 1.59 8.82
CA ALA A 186 -7.15 1.30 7.44
C ALA A 186 -7.27 2.55 6.55
N ALA A 187 -8.27 3.41 6.78
CA ALA A 187 -8.44 4.67 6.06
C ALA A 187 -7.29 5.64 6.32
N ASP A 188 -6.94 5.86 7.59
CA ASP A 188 -5.83 6.77 7.96
C ASP A 188 -4.49 6.27 7.41
N PHE A 189 -4.30 4.95 7.39
CA PHE A 189 -3.13 4.34 6.76
C PHE A 189 -3.09 4.66 5.25
N ILE A 190 -4.18 4.44 4.51
CA ILE A 190 -4.25 4.75 3.08
C ILE A 190 -3.98 6.24 2.84
N CYS A 191 -4.67 7.13 3.57
CA CYS A 191 -4.50 8.58 3.44
C CYS A 191 -3.05 9.02 3.71
N THR A 192 -2.46 8.55 4.82
CA THR A 192 -1.09 8.88 5.20
C THR A 192 -0.10 8.54 4.09
N TRP A 193 -0.18 7.33 3.54
CA TRP A 193 0.76 6.89 2.52
C TRP A 193 0.45 7.44 1.13
N LEU A 194 -0.81 7.75 0.83
CA LEU A 194 -1.20 8.44 -0.40
C LEU A 194 -0.69 9.89 -0.39
N GLU A 195 -0.86 10.62 0.72
CA GLU A 195 -0.34 11.98 0.90
C GLU A 195 1.17 12.02 0.77
N GLN A 196 1.87 11.09 1.43
CA GLN A 196 3.31 10.97 1.29
C GLN A 196 3.75 10.71 -0.15
N ALA A 197 3.07 9.80 -0.86
CA ALA A 197 3.37 9.47 -2.24
C ALA A 197 3.03 10.62 -3.21
N LEU A 198 2.05 11.46 -2.88
CA LEU A 198 1.73 12.69 -3.60
C LEU A 198 2.64 13.88 -3.20
N LYS A 199 3.51 13.72 -2.19
CA LYS A 199 4.28 14.81 -1.54
C LYS A 199 3.39 15.95 -1.01
N LEU A 200 2.15 15.64 -0.63
CA LEU A 200 1.25 16.61 -0.01
C LEU A 200 1.70 16.85 1.44
N PRO A 201 1.53 18.07 1.99
CA PRO A 201 1.70 18.28 3.42
C PRO A 201 0.74 17.37 4.19
N PRO A 202 1.15 16.78 5.33
CA PRO A 202 0.30 15.85 6.08
C PRO A 202 -1.02 16.53 6.45
N THR A 203 -2.14 15.91 6.10
CA THR A 203 -3.45 16.44 6.45
C THR A 203 -3.59 16.34 7.96
N THR A 204 -3.74 17.48 8.61
CA THR A 204 -4.06 17.53 10.04
C THR A 204 -5.45 16.93 10.19
N ALA A 205 -5.52 15.70 10.71
CA ALA A 205 -6.77 15.05 11.07
C ALA A 205 -7.57 16.01 11.98
N GLN A 206 -8.63 16.58 11.44
CA GLN A 206 -9.61 17.31 12.24
C GLN A 206 -10.33 16.27 13.10
N SER A 207 -10.01 16.29 14.39
CA SER A 207 -10.79 15.65 15.43
C SER A 207 -12.15 16.33 15.48
N GLY A 208 -13.21 15.63 15.08
CA GLY A 208 -14.58 16.10 15.28
C GLY A 208 -15.63 15.49 14.36
N CYS A 209 -16.20 14.36 14.78
CA CYS A 209 -17.64 14.10 14.84
C CYS A 209 -17.92 13.14 15.99
#